data_AF-A0A498NXS2-F1
#
_entry.id   AF-A0A498NXS2-F1
#
_cell.length_a   1.000
_cell.length_b   1.000
_cell.length_c   1.000
_cell.angle_alpha   90.00
_cell.angle_beta   90.00
_cell.angle_gamma   90.00
#
_symmetry.space_group_name_H-M   'P 1'
#
loop_
_entity.id
_entity.type
_entity.pdbx_description
1 polymer ?
#
loop_
_entity_poly.entity_id
_entity_poly.type
_entity_poly.pdbx_seq_one_letter_code
_entity_poly.pdbx_strand_id
1 'polypeptide(L)'
;MDGCTQEFQRITNKNLPNTFYFELDRHIPQLMTLFRQKASKTGKTAQALAEILKIHDEQEESEPELGNIPVALLTVIEDNGSSSLLHYQPVKICVVLESEVVVHRPRLADGVLVMFGLIYTLHLSYPMGMTNTLEFIQKILLGLEDGKLSPKLETLKNDLMAHV
;
A
#
# COMPACT_ATOMS: atom_id res chain seq x y z
N MET A 1 -18.29 2.49 10.27
CA MET A 1 -17.03 3.23 10.19
C MET A 1 -16.33 3.01 11.52
N ASP A 2 -15.14 2.39 11.52
CA ASP A 2 -14.44 2.08 12.77
C ASP A 2 -13.95 3.37 13.46
N GLY A 3 -13.70 3.30 14.77
CA GLY A 3 -13.27 4.47 15.56
C GLY A 3 -11.96 5.09 15.04
N CYS A 4 -11.10 4.28 14.45
CA CYS A 4 -9.87 4.71 13.79
C CYS A 4 -10.14 5.68 12.62
N THR A 5 -11.09 5.34 11.74
CA THR A 5 -11.45 6.22 10.61
C THR A 5 -12.06 7.55 11.08
N GLN A 6 -12.85 7.52 12.16
CA GLN A 6 -13.44 8.74 12.72
C GLN A 6 -12.37 9.66 13.32
N GLU A 7 -11.43 9.08 14.08
CA GLU A 7 -10.35 9.82 14.71
C GLU A 7 -9.39 10.41 13.68
N PHE A 8 -9.08 9.65 12.63
CA PHE A 8 -8.35 10.16 11.48
C PHE A 8 -9.05 11.38 10.85
N GLN A 9 -10.37 11.29 10.62
CA GLN A 9 -11.12 12.40 10.04
C GLN A 9 -11.14 13.61 10.97
N ARG A 10 -11.19 13.40 12.29
CA ARG A 10 -11.09 14.47 13.30
C ARG A 10 -9.73 15.18 13.26
N ILE A 11 -8.64 14.45 13.07
CA ILE A 11 -7.27 15.00 13.05
C ILE A 11 -6.97 15.69 11.72
N THR A 12 -7.40 15.12 10.60
CA THR A 12 -6.97 15.53 9.25
C THR A 12 -8.02 16.31 8.46
N ASN A 13 -9.26 16.36 8.94
CA ASN A 13 -10.43 16.86 8.20
C ASN A 13 -10.71 16.15 6.86
N LYS A 14 -10.14 14.96 6.63
CA LYS A 14 -10.37 14.14 5.43
C LYS A 14 -11.12 12.87 5.79
N ASN A 15 -12.07 12.47 4.96
CA ASN A 15 -12.69 11.15 5.08
C ASN A 15 -11.77 10.11 4.41
N LEU A 16 -11.02 9.35 5.21
CA LEU A 16 -9.96 8.49 4.71
C LEU A 16 -10.41 7.51 3.62
N PRO A 17 -11.41 6.63 3.83
CA PRO A 17 -11.80 5.67 2.81
C PRO A 17 -12.33 6.34 1.54
N ASN A 18 -13.19 7.35 1.67
CA ASN A 18 -13.81 7.99 0.52
C ASN A 18 -12.77 8.71 -0.33
N THR A 19 -11.89 9.50 0.29
CA THR A 19 -10.84 10.22 -0.44
C THR A 19 -9.83 9.26 -1.04
N PHE A 20 -9.40 8.24 -0.29
CA PHE A 20 -8.45 7.24 -0.79
C PHE A 20 -8.98 6.50 -2.00
N TYR A 21 -10.17 5.91 -1.93
CA TYR A 21 -10.72 5.12 -3.04
C TYR A 21 -11.03 5.99 -4.25
N PHE A 22 -11.54 7.21 -4.05
CA PHE A 22 -11.80 8.14 -5.14
C PHE A 22 -10.53 8.51 -5.92
N GLU A 23 -9.46 8.93 -5.23
CA GLU A 23 -8.21 9.30 -5.90
C GLU A 23 -7.44 8.08 -6.42
N LEU A 24 -7.55 6.94 -5.73
CA LEU A 24 -6.99 5.68 -6.24
C LEU A 24 -7.67 5.32 -7.57
N ASP A 25 -9.00 5.28 -7.63
CA ASP A 25 -9.75 4.97 -8.85
C ASP A 25 -9.44 5.93 -9.99
N ARG A 26 -9.27 7.22 -9.67
CA ARG A 26 -8.83 8.25 -10.62
C ARG A 26 -7.46 7.94 -11.22
N HIS A 27 -6.50 7.49 -10.42
CA HIS A 27 -5.12 7.26 -10.85
C HIS A 27 -4.83 5.85 -11.36
N ILE A 28 -5.69 4.85 -11.05
CA ILE A 28 -5.52 3.44 -11.46
C ILE A 28 -5.18 3.28 -12.95
N PRO A 29 -5.90 3.91 -13.91
CA PRO A 29 -5.60 3.72 -15.33
C PRO A 29 -4.15 4.07 -15.68
N GLN A 30 -3.62 5.14 -15.07
CA GLN A 30 -2.29 5.64 -15.35
C GLN A 30 -1.20 4.90 -14.57
N LEU A 31 -1.48 4.51 -13.33
CA LEU A 31 -0.63 3.57 -12.60
C LEU A 31 -0.46 2.26 -13.38
N MET A 32 -1.56 1.70 -13.92
CA MET A 32 -1.51 0.46 -14.70
C MET A 32 -0.72 0.63 -16.00
N THR A 33 -0.85 1.77 -16.67
CA THR A 33 -0.05 2.09 -17.87
C THR A 33 1.43 2.18 -17.53
N LEU A 34 1.79 2.92 -16.48
CA LEU A 34 3.19 3.07 -16.03
C LEU A 34 3.79 1.73 -15.58
N PHE A 35 3.03 0.92 -14.84
CA PHE A 35 3.47 -0.40 -14.40
C PHE A 35 3.71 -1.33 -15.58
N ARG A 36 2.83 -1.35 -16.59
CA ARG A 36 3.04 -2.12 -17.83
C ARG A 36 4.26 -1.63 -18.60
N GLN A 37 4.42 -0.32 -18.77
CA GLN A 37 5.60 0.24 -19.43
C GLN A 37 6.89 -0.14 -18.71
N LYS A 38 6.88 -0.15 -17.38
CA LYS A 38 8.04 -0.50 -16.56
C LYS A 38 8.31 -2.01 -16.55
N ALA A 39 7.27 -2.84 -16.60
CA ALA A 39 7.36 -4.28 -16.74
C ALA A 39 7.96 -4.73 -18.09
N SER A 40 7.79 -3.94 -19.14
CA SER A 40 8.38 -4.21 -20.46
C SER A 40 9.87 -3.85 -20.60
N LYS A 41 10.47 -3.29 -19.54
CA LYS A 41 11.91 -2.96 -19.51
C LYS A 41 12.73 -4.16 -19.01
N THR A 42 14.05 -4.00 -18.92
CA THR A 42 14.94 -5.02 -18.36
C THR A 42 15.33 -4.69 -16.91
N GLY A 43 15.70 -5.73 -16.15
CA GLY A 43 16.16 -5.62 -14.76
C GLY A 43 15.17 -6.16 -13.74
N LYS A 44 15.63 -6.34 -12.49
CA LYS A 44 14.90 -7.01 -11.41
C LYS A 44 13.51 -6.41 -11.13
N THR A 45 13.40 -5.08 -11.15
CA THR A 45 12.11 -4.39 -10.93
C THR A 45 11.13 -4.61 -12.08
N ALA A 46 11.62 -4.69 -13.32
CA ALA A 46 10.77 -4.96 -14.46
C ALA A 46 10.28 -6.42 -14.45
N GLN A 47 11.14 -7.36 -14.05
CA GLN A 47 10.78 -8.76 -13.82
C GLN A 47 9.69 -8.89 -12.75
N ALA A 48 9.91 -8.32 -11.56
CA ALA A 48 8.91 -8.33 -10.48
C ALA A 48 7.57 -7.70 -10.92
N LEU A 49 7.59 -6.56 -11.63
CA LEU A 49 6.35 -5.95 -12.14
C LEU A 49 5.70 -6.79 -13.25
N ALA A 50 6.50 -7.43 -14.10
CA ALA A 50 5.99 -8.32 -15.13
C ALA A 50 5.35 -9.56 -14.50
N GLU A 51 5.92 -10.11 -13.43
CA GLU A 51 5.34 -11.20 -12.64
C GLU A 51 4.05 -10.76 -11.93
N ILE A 52 4.03 -9.56 -11.35
CA ILE A 52 2.79 -9.01 -10.74
C ILE A 52 1.67 -8.87 -11.79
N LEU A 53 2.00 -8.49 -13.02
CA LEU A 53 1.02 -8.26 -14.10
C LEU A 53 0.67 -9.52 -14.90
N LYS A 54 1.63 -10.44 -15.06
CA LYS A 54 1.42 -11.77 -15.62
C LYS A 54 0.93 -12.63 -14.47
N ILE A 55 -0.37 -12.71 -14.29
CA ILE A 55 -0.94 -13.67 -13.35
C ILE A 55 -0.49 -15.08 -13.77
N HIS A 56 0.60 -15.58 -13.16
CA HIS A 56 1.06 -16.96 -12.88
C HIS A 56 2.52 -16.96 -12.33
N ASP A 57 2.74 -17.87 -11.38
CA ASP A 57 3.77 -17.95 -10.31
C ASP A 57 5.26 -17.98 -10.70
N GLU A 58 6.11 -17.53 -9.76
CA GLU A 58 7.31 -18.23 -9.21
C GLU A 58 7.94 -17.39 -8.07
N GLN A 59 8.61 -18.00 -7.07
CA GLN A 59 8.99 -17.49 -5.72
C GLN A 59 10.21 -16.53 -5.59
N GLU A 60 10.30 -15.83 -4.43
CA GLU A 60 11.41 -15.96 -3.45
C GLU A 60 10.94 -15.46 -2.06
N GLU A 61 10.99 -16.33 -1.05
CA GLU A 61 10.54 -16.06 0.33
C GLU A 61 11.73 -15.53 1.16
N SER A 62 11.70 -14.26 1.54
CA SER A 62 12.51 -13.77 2.66
C SER A 62 11.59 -13.59 3.86
N GLU A 63 11.80 -14.37 4.92
CA GLU A 63 11.19 -14.11 6.22
C GLU A 63 11.53 -12.66 6.62
N PRO A 64 10.55 -11.76 6.79
CA PRO A 64 10.85 -10.46 7.34
C PRO A 64 11.32 -10.67 8.78
N GLU A 65 12.53 -10.22 9.12
CA GLU A 65 12.90 -10.01 10.51
C GLU A 65 11.90 -8.99 11.08
N LEU A 66 10.87 -9.49 11.76
CA LEU A 66 9.93 -8.71 12.53
C LEU A 66 10.69 -8.19 13.76
N GLY A 67 11.59 -7.24 13.55
CA GLY A 67 12.14 -6.41 14.62
C GLY A 67 11.01 -5.58 15.27
N ASN A 68 11.35 -4.57 16.09
CA ASN A 68 10.39 -3.65 16.72
C ASN A 68 9.60 -2.80 15.69
N ILE A 69 8.76 -3.44 14.88
CA ILE A 69 7.88 -2.82 13.90
C ILE A 69 6.58 -2.52 14.64
N PRO A 70 6.26 -1.24 14.89
CA PRO A 70 5.06 -0.89 15.66
C PRO A 70 3.78 -1.28 14.92
N VAL A 71 3.78 -1.28 13.58
CA VAL A 71 2.62 -1.68 12.77
C VAL A 71 3.01 -2.42 11.49
N ALA A 72 2.33 -3.52 11.18
CA ALA A 72 2.60 -4.36 10.01
C ALA A 72 1.31 -4.88 9.34
N LEU A 73 1.40 -5.26 8.05
CA LEU A 73 0.37 -6.01 7.35
C LEU A 73 0.82 -7.47 7.24
N LEU A 74 0.02 -8.37 7.78
CA LEU A 74 0.18 -9.81 7.64
C LEU A 74 -0.87 -10.32 6.65
N THR A 75 -0.41 -10.86 5.54
CA THR A 75 -1.26 -11.49 4.52
C THR A 75 -1.37 -12.97 4.85
N VAL A 76 -2.59 -13.46 5.08
CA VAL A 76 -2.85 -14.89 5.26
C VAL A 76 -3.36 -15.46 3.97
N ILE A 77 -2.77 -16.58 3.60
CA ILE A 77 -2.86 -17.20 2.28
C ILE A 77 -3.33 -18.64 2.47
N GLU A 78 -4.04 -19.17 1.48
CA GLU A 78 -4.46 -20.57 1.47
C GLU A 78 -3.28 -21.41 0.92
N ASP A 79 -2.79 -22.36 1.71
CA ASP A 79 -1.72 -23.27 1.29
C ASP A 79 -2.31 -24.34 0.36
N ASN A 80 -2.41 -23.98 -0.91
CA ASN A 80 -2.95 -24.85 -1.96
C ASN A 80 -1.84 -25.55 -2.75
N GLY A 81 -0.61 -25.62 -2.21
CA GLY A 81 0.57 -26.17 -2.89
C GLY A 81 1.02 -25.36 -4.13
N SER A 82 0.39 -24.21 -4.39
CA SER A 82 0.75 -23.28 -5.46
C SER A 82 1.50 -22.10 -4.82
N SER A 83 2.82 -22.12 -4.94
CA SER A 83 3.74 -21.13 -4.36
C SER A 83 3.75 -19.85 -5.18
N SER A 84 2.81 -18.94 -4.87
CA SER A 84 2.73 -17.62 -5.53
C SER A 84 3.50 -16.54 -4.75
N LEU A 85 4.29 -15.72 -5.46
CA LEU A 85 5.18 -14.65 -4.92
C LEU A 85 4.48 -13.62 -4.05
N LEU A 86 3.22 -13.36 -4.38
CA LEU A 86 2.32 -12.47 -3.69
C LEU A 86 0.95 -13.11 -3.88
N HIS A 87 0.44 -13.75 -2.84
CA HIS A 87 -0.95 -14.21 -2.84
C HIS A 87 -1.86 -12.98 -2.85
N TYR A 88 -2.15 -12.50 -4.06
CA TYR A 88 -3.05 -11.38 -4.33
C TYR A 88 -4.52 -11.74 -4.07
N GLN A 89 -4.79 -13.02 -3.80
CA GLN A 89 -6.02 -13.50 -3.19
C GLN A 89 -5.73 -13.95 -1.75
N PRO A 90 -5.52 -12.98 -0.82
CA PRO A 90 -5.45 -13.33 0.58
C PRO A 90 -6.77 -13.94 1.04
N VAL A 91 -6.68 -14.98 1.86
CA VAL A 91 -7.82 -15.47 2.65
C VAL A 91 -8.25 -14.35 3.61
N LYS A 92 -7.27 -13.66 4.20
CA LYS A 92 -7.47 -12.48 5.04
C LYS A 92 -6.20 -11.64 5.12
N ILE A 93 -6.40 -10.35 5.31
CA ILE A 93 -5.36 -9.38 5.66
C ILE A 93 -5.51 -9.05 7.14
N CYS A 94 -4.43 -9.17 7.89
CA CYS A 94 -4.34 -8.86 9.30
C CYS A 94 -3.51 -7.59 9.48
N VAL A 95 -4.00 -6.63 10.26
CA VAL A 95 -3.18 -5.52 10.74
C VAL A 95 -2.62 -5.91 12.10
N VAL A 96 -1.30 -5.90 12.21
CA VAL A 96 -0.56 -6.22 13.42
C VAL A 96 -0.06 -4.91 14.04
N LEU A 97 -0.26 -4.75 15.34
CA LEU A 97 0.24 -3.63 16.15
C LEU A 97 0.99 -4.21 17.34
N GLU A 98 2.25 -3.82 17.54
CA GLU A 98 3.10 -4.34 18.64
C GLU A 98 3.07 -5.88 18.77
N SER A 99 3.19 -6.57 17.63
CA SER A 99 3.14 -8.04 17.51
C SER A 99 1.77 -8.70 17.74
N GLU A 100 0.73 -7.92 18.02
CA GLU A 100 -0.64 -8.43 18.20
C GLU A 100 -1.53 -8.13 16.99
N VAL A 101 -2.35 -9.10 16.58
CA VAL A 101 -3.32 -8.89 15.50
C VAL A 101 -4.49 -8.09 16.05
N VAL A 102 -4.60 -6.83 15.61
CA VAL A 102 -5.66 -5.92 16.08
C VAL A 102 -6.88 -5.91 15.17
N VAL A 103 -6.70 -6.22 13.88
CA VAL A 103 -7.78 -6.11 12.88
C VAL A 103 -7.65 -7.15 11.77
N HIS A 104 -8.79 -7.69 11.32
CA HIS A 104 -8.90 -8.49 10.09
C HIS A 104 -9.69 -7.75 9.00
N ARG A 105 -9.24 -7.86 7.74
CA ARG A 105 -9.89 -7.31 6.56
C ARG A 105 -9.82 -8.30 5.38
N PRO A 106 -10.83 -8.33 4.50
CA PRO A 106 -10.82 -9.22 3.35
C PRO A 106 -9.96 -8.68 2.19
N ARG A 107 -9.68 -7.37 2.14
CA ARG A 107 -8.95 -6.73 1.05
C ARG A 107 -7.70 -6.03 1.57
N LEU A 108 -6.62 -6.08 0.77
CA LEU A 108 -5.36 -5.40 1.07
C LEU A 108 -5.55 -3.88 1.24
N ALA A 109 -6.31 -3.26 0.35
CA ALA A 109 -6.62 -1.83 0.42
C ALA A 109 -7.26 -1.44 1.76
N ASP A 110 -8.21 -2.25 2.27
CA ASP A 110 -8.84 -2.01 3.57
C ASP A 110 -7.85 -2.18 4.72
N GLY A 111 -6.94 -3.16 4.63
CA GLY A 111 -5.86 -3.34 5.61
C GLY A 111 -4.90 -2.15 5.63
N VAL A 112 -4.50 -1.66 4.46
CA VAL A 112 -3.65 -0.46 4.30
C VAL A 112 -4.35 0.76 4.90
N LEU A 113 -5.66 0.95 4.68
CA LEU A 113 -6.41 2.07 5.24
C LEU A 113 -6.45 2.03 6.77
N VAL A 114 -6.69 0.85 7.35
CA VAL A 114 -6.69 0.68 8.81
C VAL A 114 -5.31 0.97 9.39
N MET A 115 -4.25 0.41 8.79
CA MET A 115 -2.87 0.70 9.19
C MET A 115 -2.59 2.21 9.12
N PHE A 116 -2.95 2.87 8.02
CA PHE A 116 -2.72 4.31 7.84
C PHE A 116 -3.47 5.14 8.88
N GLY A 117 -4.74 4.80 9.15
CA GLY A 117 -5.51 5.45 10.22
C GLY A 117 -4.88 5.26 11.60
N LEU A 118 -4.37 4.05 11.91
CA LEU A 118 -3.70 3.75 13.18
C LEU A 118 -2.41 4.54 13.34
N ILE A 119 -1.63 4.67 12.26
CA ILE A 119 -0.39 5.47 12.27
C ILE A 119 -0.69 6.91 12.68
N TYR A 120 -1.73 7.52 12.14
CA TYR A 120 -2.13 8.90 12.49
C TYR A 120 -2.73 8.98 13.89
N THR A 121 -3.59 8.04 14.25
CA THR A 121 -4.29 8.03 15.55
C THR A 121 -3.33 7.82 16.72
N LEU A 122 -2.34 6.94 16.53
CA LEU A 122 -1.37 6.57 17.56
C LEU A 122 -0.03 7.31 17.42
N HIS A 123 0.07 8.23 16.45
CA HIS A 123 1.27 9.01 16.18
C HIS A 123 2.53 8.13 15.97
N LEU A 124 2.39 7.10 15.13
CA LEU A 124 3.47 6.18 14.79
C LEU A 124 4.31 6.72 13.62
N SER A 125 5.55 6.25 13.53
CA SER A 125 6.36 6.47 12.34
C SER A 125 5.96 5.50 11.21
N TYR A 126 6.16 5.90 9.95
CA TYR A 126 5.97 5.00 8.82
C TYR A 126 6.96 3.83 8.88
N PRO A 127 6.49 2.58 8.64
CA PRO A 127 7.40 1.45 8.52
C PRO A 127 8.34 1.66 7.33
N MET A 128 9.65 1.44 7.54
CA MET A 128 10.70 1.84 6.60
C MET A 128 10.46 1.33 5.18
N GLY A 129 10.05 0.06 5.02
CA GLY A 129 9.77 -0.57 3.73
C GLY A 129 8.58 0.03 2.96
N MET A 130 7.70 0.77 3.62
CA MET A 130 6.51 1.36 3.01
C MET A 130 6.53 2.89 2.96
N THR A 131 7.62 3.53 3.40
CA THR A 131 7.71 5.00 3.49
C THR A 131 7.25 5.70 2.22
N ASN A 132 7.77 5.34 1.05
CA ASN A 132 7.39 5.97 -0.22
C ASN A 132 5.91 5.73 -0.57
N THR A 133 5.38 4.55 -0.25
CA THR A 133 3.98 4.19 -0.50
C THR A 133 3.04 4.99 0.40
N LEU A 134 3.37 5.12 1.68
CA LEU A 134 2.54 5.88 2.63
C LEU A 134 2.66 7.39 2.40
N GLU A 135 3.82 7.90 2.01
CA GLU A 135 3.98 9.29 1.55
C GLU A 135 3.19 9.57 0.26
N PHE A 136 3.18 8.62 -0.70
CA PHE A 136 2.34 8.71 -1.89
C PHE A 136 0.86 8.83 -1.52
N ILE A 137 0.37 7.97 -0.63
CA ILE A 137 -1.01 8.00 -0.15
C ILE A 137 -1.30 9.34 0.53
N GLN A 138 -0.45 9.75 1.48
CA GLN A 138 -0.63 10.99 2.24
C GLN A 138 -0.66 12.24 1.36
N LYS A 139 0.36 12.42 0.51
CA LYS A 139 0.61 13.68 -0.18
C LYS A 139 -0.09 13.76 -1.52
N ILE A 140 -0.21 12.63 -2.23
CA ILE A 140 -0.79 12.61 -3.58
C ILE A 140 -2.25 12.19 -3.53
N LEU A 141 -2.58 11.07 -2.88
CA LEU A 141 -3.98 10.60 -2.85
C LEU A 141 -4.85 11.37 -1.84
N LEU A 142 -4.32 11.76 -0.69
CA LEU A 142 -5.13 12.41 0.35
C LEU A 142 -4.94 13.94 0.38
N GLY A 143 -3.84 14.44 -0.17
CA GLY A 143 -3.49 15.87 -0.18
C GLY A 143 -3.40 16.45 1.23
N LEU A 144 -2.76 15.74 2.17
CA LEU A 144 -2.67 16.15 3.58
C LEU A 144 -1.49 17.06 3.89
N GLU A 145 -0.44 17.04 3.08
CA GLU A 145 0.75 17.86 3.27
C GLU A 145 1.19 18.46 1.93
N ASP A 146 1.43 19.78 1.94
CA ASP A 146 2.07 20.53 0.84
C ASP A 146 3.62 20.49 0.95
N GLY A 147 4.15 19.54 1.74
CA GLY A 147 5.57 19.36 1.95
C GLY A 147 6.30 18.90 0.69
N LYS A 148 7.63 19.09 0.68
CA LYS A 148 8.47 18.61 -0.42
C LYS A 148 8.27 17.11 -0.63
N LEU A 149 8.04 16.73 -1.88
CA LEU A 149 7.99 15.34 -2.29
C LEU A 149 9.42 14.81 -2.45
N SER A 150 9.63 13.54 -2.15
CA SER A 150 10.90 12.91 -2.52
C SER A 150 11.03 12.93 -4.05
N PRO A 151 12.26 12.95 -4.62
CA PRO A 151 12.43 12.96 -6.08
C PRO A 151 11.68 11.82 -6.79
N LYS A 152 11.57 10.65 -6.13
CA LYS A 152 10.80 9.50 -6.63
C LYS A 152 9.31 9.81 -6.76
N LEU A 153 8.74 10.47 -5.76
CA LEU A 153 7.32 10.87 -5.76
C LEU A 153 7.05 12.05 -6.68
N GLU A 154 7.99 12.98 -6.84
CA GLU A 154 7.88 14.05 -7.84
C GLU A 154 7.82 13.49 -9.25
N THR A 155 8.73 12.57 -9.59
CA THR A 155 8.71 11.88 -10.88
C THR A 155 7.39 11.13 -11.07
N LEU A 156 6.98 10.32 -10.08
CA LEU A 156 5.73 9.55 -10.19
C LEU A 156 4.51 10.46 -10.33
N LYS A 157 4.42 11.55 -9.58
CA LYS A 157 3.33 12.53 -9.69
C LYS A 157 3.26 13.11 -11.11
N ASN A 158 4.41 13.51 -11.65
CA ASN A 158 4.47 14.09 -12.99
C ASN A 158 4.05 13.06 -14.05
N ASP A 159 4.51 11.81 -13.94
CA ASP A 159 4.11 10.71 -14.84
C ASP A 159 2.60 10.42 -14.77
N LEU A 160 2.00 10.50 -13.57
CA LEU A 160 0.56 10.34 -13.39
C LEU A 160 -0.26 11.47 -14.01
N MET A 161 0.31 12.68 -14.05
CA MET A 161 -0.36 13.88 -14.58
C MET A 161 -0.07 14.12 -16.06
N ALA A 162 0.91 13.44 -16.66
CA ALA A 162 1.33 13.64 -18.05
C ALA A 162 0.29 13.24 -19.12
N HIS A 163 -0.85 12.66 -18.71
CA HIS A 163 -1.87 12.12 -19.61
C HIS A 163 -3.31 12.39 -19.14
N VAL A 164 -3.50 13.37 -18.24
CA VAL A 164 -4.82 13.87 -17.81
C VAL A 164 -5.23 15.05 -18.68
#